data_AF-A0A7V4G0P1-F1
#
_entry.id   AF-A0A7V4G0P1-F1
#
_cell.length_a   1.000
_cell.length_b   1.000
_cell.length_c   1.000
_cell.angle_alpha   90.00
_cell.angle_beta   90.00
_cell.angle_gamma   90.00
#
_symmetry.space_group_name_H-M   'P 1'
#
loop_
_entity.id
_entity.type
_entity.pdbx_description
1 polymer ?
#
loop_
_entity_poly.entity_id
_entity_poly.type
_entity_poly.pdbx_seq_one_letter_code
_entity_poly.pdbx_strand_id
1 'polypeptide(L)'
;MRPELFSQRVVASLREIARILRDGPQNPVLHPRQVLKEVFGYSSFRPGQEEIISTLLTGRDCVGIMPTGAGKSITFQIPARILGGTTLVISPLISLMKDQVDALNEIGLRATFLNSSLTPEERRARVGALQRGEYELLYAAPEG
;
A
#
# COMPACT_ATOMS: atom_id res chain seq x y z
N MET A 1 -11.15 -4.06 -18.41
CA MET A 1 -9.78 -4.14 -17.85
C MET A 1 -8.81 -3.94 -19.00
N ARG A 2 -7.85 -3.01 -18.90
CA ARG A 2 -6.80 -2.78 -19.92
C ARG A 2 -5.52 -3.52 -19.49
N PRO A 3 -5.32 -4.80 -19.85
CA PRO A 3 -4.20 -5.61 -19.38
C PRO A 3 -2.82 -5.05 -19.80
N GLU A 4 -2.78 -4.17 -20.79
CA GLU A 4 -1.57 -3.52 -21.31
C GLU A 4 -0.92 -2.60 -20.25
N LEU A 5 -1.73 -2.05 -19.35
CA LEU A 5 -1.29 -1.21 -18.22
C LEU A 5 -0.50 -2.00 -17.17
N PHE A 6 -0.59 -3.33 -17.17
CA PHE A 6 0.20 -4.23 -16.33
C PHE A 6 1.20 -5.06 -17.15
N SER A 7 1.61 -4.55 -18.31
CA SER A 7 2.64 -5.22 -19.12
C SER A 7 3.93 -5.44 -18.33
N GLN A 8 4.71 -6.45 -18.71
CA GLN A 8 6.02 -6.71 -18.12
C GLN A 8 6.93 -5.48 -18.13
N ARG A 9 6.79 -4.61 -19.14
CA ARG A 9 7.53 -3.35 -19.24
C ARG A 9 7.16 -2.38 -18.12
N VAL A 10 5.87 -2.17 -17.84
CA VAL A 10 5.41 -1.28 -16.77
C VAL A 10 5.87 -1.80 -15.41
N VAL A 11 5.73 -3.11 -15.17
CA VAL A 11 6.21 -3.74 -13.92
C VAL A 11 7.73 -3.60 -13.78
N ALA A 12 8.49 -3.78 -14.85
CA ALA A 12 9.94 -3.59 -14.84
C ALA A 12 10.34 -2.14 -14.51
N SER A 13 9.69 -1.15 -15.11
CA SER A 13 9.92 0.27 -14.80
C SER A 13 9.60 0.59 -13.34
N LEU A 14 8.48 0.08 -12.80
CA LEU A 14 8.12 0.27 -11.40
C LEU A 14 9.17 -0.35 -10.46
N ARG A 15 9.71 -1.52 -10.79
CA ARG A 15 10.79 -2.16 -10.03
C ARG A 15 12.07 -1.34 -10.05
N GLU A 16 12.43 -0.77 -11.20
CA GLU A 16 13.61 0.08 -11.33
C GLU A 16 13.48 1.34 -10.47
N ILE A 17 12.33 2.01 -10.54
CA ILE A 17 12.01 3.16 -9.69
C ILE A 17 12.07 2.77 -8.20
N ALA A 18 11.42 1.68 -7.81
CA ALA A 18 11.41 1.20 -6.43
C ALA A 18 12.80 0.77 -5.91
N ARG A 19 13.70 0.36 -6.80
CA ARG A 19 15.10 0.07 -6.45
C ARG A 19 15.89 1.36 -6.19
N ILE A 20 15.73 2.37 -7.06
CA ILE A 20 16.38 3.68 -6.89
C ILE A 20 15.92 4.37 -5.60
N LEU A 21 14.64 4.21 -5.22
CA LEU A 21 14.07 4.83 -4.03
C LEU A 21 14.39 4.10 -2.72
N ARG A 22 14.90 2.86 -2.76
CA ARG A 22 15.13 2.02 -1.56
C ARG A 22 16.35 2.40 -0.73
N ASP A 23 17.22 3.28 -1.24
CA ASP A 23 18.43 3.74 -0.53
C ASP A 23 18.16 4.90 0.47
N GLY A 24 16.89 5.12 0.84
CA GLY A 24 16.49 6.11 1.84
C GLY A 24 16.80 5.69 3.29
N PRO A 25 16.76 6.64 4.25
CA PRO A 25 16.99 6.35 5.66
C PRO A 25 16.01 5.30 6.17
N GLN A 26 16.53 4.18 6.70
CA GLN A 26 15.70 3.16 7.31
C GLN A 26 15.10 3.68 8.61
N ASN A 27 13.78 3.61 8.73
CA ASN A 27 13.08 3.95 9.96
C ASN A 27 13.49 2.95 11.07
N PRO A 28 13.33 3.29 12.37
CA PRO A 28 13.55 2.34 13.45
C PRO A 28 12.78 1.05 13.16
N VAL A 29 13.40 -0.11 13.47
CA VAL A 29 12.86 -1.43 13.15
C VAL A 29 11.57 -1.67 13.95
N LEU A 30 10.44 -1.21 13.41
CA LEU A 30 9.11 -1.54 13.92
C LEU A 30 8.85 -3.02 13.65
N HIS A 31 8.52 -3.76 14.71
CA HIS A 31 8.21 -5.18 14.55
C HIS A 31 6.77 -5.34 14.00
N PRO A 32 6.51 -6.24 13.03
CA PRO A 32 5.18 -6.43 12.45
C PRO A 32 4.06 -6.66 13.47
N ARG A 33 4.35 -7.44 14.51
CA ARG A 33 3.42 -7.72 15.61
C ARG A 33 3.09 -6.49 16.46
N GLN A 34 4.03 -5.55 16.58
CA GLN A 34 3.82 -4.29 17.29
C GLN A 34 2.85 -3.41 16.49
N VAL A 35 3.10 -3.25 15.18
CA VAL A 35 2.20 -2.52 14.29
C VAL A 35 0.80 -3.14 14.28
N LEU A 36 0.70 -4.47 14.21
CA LEU A 36 -0.56 -5.19 14.26
C LEU A 36 -1.38 -4.83 15.52
N LYS A 37 -0.71 -4.75 16.67
CA LYS A 37 -1.36 -4.45 17.95
C LYS A 37 -1.71 -2.96 18.07
N GLU A 38 -0.76 -2.07 17.80
CA GLU A 38 -0.90 -0.64 18.04
C GLU A 38 -1.82 0.05 17.02
N VAL A 39 -1.80 -0.38 15.76
CA VAL A 39 -2.58 0.24 14.68
C VAL A 39 -3.90 -0.47 14.45
N PHE A 40 -3.89 -1.81 14.44
CA PHE A 40 -5.07 -2.61 14.09
C PHE A 40 -5.78 -3.23 15.29
N GLY A 41 -5.20 -3.14 16.50
CA GLY A 41 -5.81 -3.70 17.72
C GLY A 41 -5.83 -5.23 17.79
N TYR A 42 -5.13 -5.93 16.89
CA TYR A 42 -5.13 -7.40 16.87
C TYR A 42 -3.95 -7.97 17.66
N SER A 43 -4.20 -9.08 18.37
CA SER A 43 -3.20 -9.76 19.22
C SER A 43 -2.32 -10.75 18.47
N SER A 44 -2.77 -11.25 17.31
CA SER A 44 -2.08 -12.29 16.54
C SER A 44 -2.43 -12.22 15.05
N PHE A 45 -1.49 -12.68 14.22
CA PHE A 45 -1.70 -12.85 12.79
C PHE A 45 -2.61 -14.04 12.50
N ARG A 46 -3.40 -13.92 11.44
CA ARG A 46 -4.11 -15.05 10.83
C ARG A 46 -3.13 -15.88 9.98
N PRO A 47 -3.45 -17.16 9.70
CA PRO A 47 -2.60 -18.01 8.86
C PRO A 47 -2.20 -17.34 7.54
N GLY A 48 -0.92 -17.44 7.18
CA GLY A 48 -0.35 -16.86 5.96
C GLY A 48 0.01 -15.37 6.03
N GLN A 49 -0.53 -14.59 6.96
CA GLN A 49 -0.24 -13.15 7.01
C GLN A 49 1.22 -12.86 7.34
N GLU A 50 1.76 -13.47 8.40
CA GLU A 50 3.12 -13.23 8.88
C GLU A 50 4.17 -13.65 7.84
N GLU A 51 3.93 -14.72 7.10
CA GLU A 51 4.80 -15.23 6.03
C GLU A 51 4.89 -14.24 4.86
N ILE A 52 3.76 -13.69 4.42
CA ILE A 52 3.71 -12.68 3.36
C ILE A 52 4.40 -11.40 3.81
N ILE A 53 4.07 -10.89 5.00
CA ILE A 53 4.69 -9.67 5.55
C ILE A 53 6.19 -9.84 5.65
N SER A 54 6.67 -10.94 6.23
CA SER A 54 8.11 -11.20 6.38
C SER A 54 8.81 -11.26 5.02
N THR A 55 8.17 -11.86 4.00
CA THR A 55 8.70 -11.89 2.63
C THR A 55 8.85 -10.47 2.06
N LEU A 56 7.81 -9.64 2.19
CA LEU A 56 7.84 -8.25 1.70
C LEU A 56 8.89 -7.39 2.42
N LEU A 57 9.06 -7.58 3.72
CA LEU A 57 10.08 -6.86 4.51
C LEU A 57 11.51 -7.24 4.14
N THR A 58 11.73 -8.43 3.56
CA THR A 58 13.02 -8.81 2.96
C THR A 58 13.24 -8.21 1.56
N GLY A 59 12.30 -7.42 1.05
CA GLY A 59 12.37 -6.83 -0.29
C GLY A 59 12.12 -7.82 -1.42
N ARG A 60 11.53 -8.99 -1.13
CA ARG A 60 11.21 -10.04 -2.10
C ARG A 60 9.76 -9.94 -2.56
N ASP A 61 9.54 -10.19 -3.84
CA ASP A 61 8.21 -10.28 -4.44
C ASP A 61 7.50 -11.55 -3.97
N CYS A 62 6.17 -11.48 -3.82
CA CYS A 62 5.36 -12.64 -3.45
C CYS A 62 3.99 -12.63 -4.15
N VAL A 63 3.41 -13.83 -4.32
CA VAL A 63 2.00 -14.01 -4.72
C VAL A 63 1.24 -14.58 -3.54
N GLY A 64 0.42 -13.75 -2.89
CA GLY A 64 -0.41 -14.15 -1.75
C GLY A 64 -1.80 -14.57 -2.20
N ILE A 65 -2.13 -15.86 -2.09
CA ILE A 65 -3.48 -16.39 -2.36
C ILE A 65 -4.18 -16.57 -1.01
N MET A 66 -5.19 -15.75 -0.74
CA MET A 66 -5.91 -15.75 0.54
C MET A 66 -7.42 -15.69 0.29
N PRO A 67 -8.24 -16.42 1.07
CA PRO A 67 -9.69 -16.36 0.92
C PRO A 67 -10.23 -14.98 1.33
N THR A 68 -11.42 -14.65 0.83
CA THR A 68 -12.15 -13.45 1.27
C THR A 68 -12.32 -13.47 2.79
N GLY A 69 -12.21 -12.30 3.43
CA GLY A 69 -12.29 -12.19 4.88
C GLY A 69 -11.01 -12.57 5.62
N ALA A 70 -9.99 -13.16 4.98
CA ALA A 70 -8.73 -13.54 5.64
C ALA A 70 -7.84 -12.36 6.08
N GLY A 71 -8.26 -11.11 5.83
CA GLY A 71 -7.47 -9.93 6.17
C GLY A 71 -6.27 -9.73 5.26
N LYS A 72 -6.41 -10.03 3.95
CA LYS A 72 -5.33 -9.89 2.97
C LYS A 72 -4.71 -8.50 2.90
N SER A 73 -5.47 -7.44 3.21
CA SER A 73 -4.96 -6.07 3.13
C SER A 73 -3.88 -5.77 4.17
N ILE A 74 -3.96 -6.41 5.34
CA ILE A 74 -2.97 -6.27 6.42
C ILE A 74 -1.56 -6.64 5.92
N THR A 75 -1.47 -7.56 4.95
CA THR A 75 -0.18 -8.08 4.49
C THR A 75 0.65 -7.04 3.73
N PHE A 76 0.04 -6.01 3.13
CA PHE A 76 0.75 -4.88 2.53
C PHE A 76 0.67 -3.59 3.36
N GLN A 77 -0.36 -3.42 4.21
CA GLN A 77 -0.51 -2.25 5.07
C GLN A 77 0.53 -2.20 6.20
N ILE A 78 0.86 -3.34 6.80
CA ILE A 78 1.91 -3.40 7.83
C ILE A 78 3.29 -3.06 7.22
N PRO A 79 3.71 -3.67 6.10
CA PRO A 79 4.94 -3.24 5.42
C PRO A 79 4.95 -1.76 5.04
N ALA A 80 3.82 -1.17 4.62
CA ALA A 80 3.75 0.25 4.30
C ALA A 80 4.13 1.14 5.50
N ARG A 81 3.67 0.79 6.70
CA ARG A 81 4.01 1.47 7.95
C ARG A 81 5.48 1.29 8.34
N ILE A 82 6.04 0.10 8.12
CA ILE A 82 7.40 -0.26 8.57
C ILE A 82 8.47 0.30 7.63
N LEU A 83 8.30 0.09 6.32
CA LEU A 83 9.32 0.42 5.32
C LEU A 83 9.46 1.94 5.11
N GLY A 84 8.45 2.71 5.49
CA GLY A 84 8.38 4.14 5.18
C GLY A 84 8.17 4.39 3.68
N GLY A 85 8.10 5.67 3.32
CA GLY A 85 7.68 6.09 1.98
C GLY A 85 6.20 5.77 1.72
N THR A 86 5.83 5.65 0.44
CA THR A 86 4.46 5.37 0.02
C THR A 86 4.35 4.03 -0.67
N THR A 87 3.44 3.18 -0.19
CA THR A 87 3.03 1.94 -0.84
C THR A 87 1.92 2.22 -1.85
N LEU A 88 2.14 1.84 -3.11
CA LEU A 88 1.16 1.90 -4.19
C LEU A 88 0.29 0.64 -4.20
N VAL A 89 -1.02 0.81 -4.03
CA VAL A 89 -2.02 -0.26 -4.07
C VAL A 89 -2.87 -0.10 -5.31
N ILE A 90 -2.72 -1.02 -6.27
CA ILE A 90 -3.56 -1.01 -7.47
C ILE A 90 -4.81 -1.85 -7.23
N SER A 91 -5.99 -1.25 -7.35
CA SER A 91 -7.28 -1.91 -7.13
C SER A 91 -8.27 -1.56 -8.24
N PRO A 92 -9.01 -2.53 -8.81
CA PRO A 92 -10.00 -2.25 -9.86
C PRO A 92 -11.31 -1.65 -9.32
N LEU A 93 -11.52 -1.61 -8.00
CA LEU A 93 -12.80 -1.22 -7.40
C LEU A 93 -12.74 0.21 -6.85
N ILE A 94 -12.99 1.20 -7.71
CA ILE A 94 -13.10 2.62 -7.31
C ILE A 94 -14.10 2.79 -6.15
N SER A 95 -15.24 2.11 -6.22
CA SER A 95 -16.31 2.22 -5.22
C SER A 95 -15.90 1.86 -3.81
N LEU A 96 -14.85 1.03 -3.65
CA LEU A 96 -14.35 0.59 -2.35
C LEU A 96 -13.14 1.41 -1.88
N MET A 97 -12.48 2.18 -2.76
CA MET A 97 -11.27 2.92 -2.42
C MET A 97 -11.52 3.96 -1.33
N LYS A 98 -12.63 4.69 -1.41
CA LYS A 98 -12.96 5.72 -0.42
C LYS A 98 -13.12 5.10 0.97
N ASP A 99 -13.97 4.09 1.10
CA ASP A 99 -14.21 3.41 2.38
C ASP A 99 -12.92 2.81 2.96
N GLN A 100 -12.05 2.26 2.10
CA GLN A 100 -10.74 1.74 2.53
C GLN A 100 -9.79 2.83 3.01
N VAL A 101 -9.74 3.97 2.30
CA VAL A 101 -8.90 5.11 2.68
C VAL A 101 -9.41 5.75 3.96
N ASP A 102 -10.72 5.93 4.09
CA ASP A 102 -11.34 6.50 5.28
C ASP A 102 -11.07 5.60 6.50
N ALA A 103 -11.30 4.29 6.40
CA ALA A 103 -11.00 3.33 7.46
C ALA A 103 -9.51 3.29 7.85
N LEU A 104 -8.59 3.48 6.89
CA LEU A 104 -7.16 3.57 7.17
C LEU A 104 -6.81 4.85 7.93
N ASN A 105 -7.37 5.98 7.50
CA ASN A 105 -7.13 7.26 8.15
C ASN A 105 -7.68 7.28 9.59
N GLU A 106 -8.84 6.63 9.84
CA GLU A 106 -9.42 6.47 11.18
C GLU A 106 -8.50 5.72 12.16
N ILE A 107 -7.74 4.72 11.67
CA ILE A 107 -6.76 3.98 12.48
C ILE A 107 -5.35 4.60 12.42
N GLY A 108 -5.24 5.82 11.89
CA GLY A 108 -4.00 6.58 11.85
C GLY A 108 -2.99 6.15 10.78
N LEU A 109 -3.41 5.40 9.76
CA LEU A 109 -2.64 5.14 8.54
C LEU A 109 -2.93 6.22 7.49
N ARG A 110 -1.93 7.03 7.15
CA ARG A 110 -2.09 8.14 6.21
C ARG A 110 -2.28 7.60 4.81
N ALA A 111 -3.52 7.54 4.33
CA ALA A 111 -3.87 6.97 3.05
C ALA A 111 -4.58 7.98 2.15
N THR A 112 -4.40 7.82 0.83
CA THR A 112 -5.14 8.57 -0.18
C THR A 112 -5.47 7.68 -1.37
N PHE A 113 -6.26 8.22 -2.30
CA PHE A 113 -6.54 7.57 -3.58
C PHE A 113 -6.41 8.52 -4.77
N LEU A 114 -6.07 7.95 -5.94
CA LEU A 114 -6.11 8.60 -7.25
C LEU A 114 -6.94 7.75 -8.21
N ASN A 115 -8.06 8.32 -8.67
CA ASN A 115 -8.96 7.69 -9.63
C ASN A 115 -9.68 8.76 -10.47
N SER A 116 -10.61 8.32 -11.32
CA SER A 116 -11.35 9.18 -12.24
C SER A 116 -12.46 10.00 -11.58
N SER A 117 -12.82 9.75 -10.31
CA SER A 117 -13.86 10.51 -9.62
C SER A 117 -13.36 11.85 -9.06
N LEU A 118 -12.06 12.11 -9.10
CA LEU A 118 -11.46 13.33 -8.57
C LEU A 118 -11.53 14.47 -9.56
N THR A 119 -11.85 15.65 -9.05
CA THR A 119 -11.64 16.90 -9.78
C THR A 119 -10.14 17.12 -10.05
N PRO A 120 -9.79 17.92 -11.07
CA PRO A 120 -8.40 18.27 -11.34
C PRO A 120 -7.70 18.93 -10.15
N GLU A 121 -8.43 19.68 -9.34
CA GLU A 121 -7.89 20.35 -8.15
C GLU A 121 -7.56 19.36 -7.03
N GLU A 122 -8.50 18.46 -6.67
CA GLU A 122 -8.25 17.42 -5.69
C GLU A 122 -7.08 16.53 -6.09
N ARG A 123 -7.01 16.16 -7.38
CA ARG A 123 -5.89 15.40 -7.93
C ARG A 123 -4.57 16.14 -7.74
N ARG A 124 -4.49 17.43 -8.09
CA ARG A 124 -3.27 18.24 -7.89
C ARG A 124 -2.87 18.32 -6.42
N ALA A 125 -3.83 18.55 -5.52
CA ALA A 125 -3.58 18.64 -4.08
C ALA A 125 -2.99 17.34 -3.53
N ARG A 126 -3.60 16.20 -3.87
CA ARG A 126 -3.15 14.87 -3.43
C ARG A 126 -1.79 14.50 -4.02
N VAL A 127 -1.55 14.80 -5.28
CA VAL A 127 -0.23 14.58 -5.91
C VAL A 127 0.84 15.45 -5.23
N GLY A 128 0.54 16.70 -4.90
CA GLY A 128 1.46 17.56 -4.15
C GLY A 128 1.79 17.00 -2.76
N ALA A 129 0.79 16.51 -2.03
CA ALA A 129 0.98 15.85 -0.72
C ALA A 129 1.78 14.54 -0.83
N LEU A 130 1.52 13.74 -1.88
CA LEU A 130 2.29 12.55 -2.19
C LEU A 130 3.78 12.86 -2.42
N GLN A 131 4.08 13.91 -3.20
CA GLN A 131 5.46 14.36 -3.45
C GLN A 131 6.19 14.82 -2.18
N ARG A 132 5.46 15.28 -1.17
CA ARG A 132 6.00 15.67 0.14
C ARG A 132 6.12 14.51 1.13
N GLY A 133 5.77 13.28 0.73
CA GLY A 133 5.85 12.09 1.59
C GLY A 133 4.77 12.06 2.68
N GLU A 134 3.63 12.72 2.45
CA GLU A 134 2.55 12.82 3.44
C GLU A 134 1.70 11.55 3.56
N TYR A 135 1.80 10.63 2.60
CA TYR A 135 1.00 9.39 2.56
C TYR A 135 1.87 8.14 2.68
N GLU A 136 1.39 7.20 3.48
CA GLU A 136 1.93 5.85 3.61
C GLU A 136 1.32 4.91 2.57
N LEU A 137 0.06 5.13 2.19
CA LEU A 137 -0.64 4.34 1.17
C LEU A 137 -1.29 5.22 0.11
N LEU A 138 -1.13 4.82 -1.16
CA LEU A 138 -1.83 5.38 -2.30
C LEU A 138 -2.62 4.27 -3.00
N TYR A 139 -3.94 4.37 -3.01
CA TYR A 139 -4.81 3.52 -3.82
C TYR A 139 -4.96 4.14 -5.22
N ALA A 140 -4.64 3.39 -6.27
CA ALA A 140 -4.79 3.86 -7.64
C ALA A 140 -5.68 2.92 -8.46
N ALA A 141 -6.57 3.51 -9.25
CA ALA A 141 -7.34 2.78 -10.25
C ALA A 141 -6.48 2.56 -11.49
N PRO A 142 -6.52 1.38 -12.14
CA PRO A 142 -5.73 1.10 -13.33
C PRO A 142 -5.95 2.15 -14.44
N GLU A 143 -7.16 2.66 -14.58
CA GLU A 143 -7.54 3.63 -15.61
C GLU A 143 -7.09 5.08 -15.36
N GLY A 144 -6.50 5.38 -14.19
CA GLY A 144 -6.35 6.75 -13.66
C GLY A 144 -4.93 7.27 -13.51
#